data_AF-A0A7C4EGR2-F1
#
_entry.id   AF-A0A7C4EGR2-F1
#
_cell.length_a   1.000
_cell.length_b   1.000
_cell.length_c   1.000
_cell.angle_alpha   90.00
_cell.angle_beta   90.00
_cell.angle_gamma   90.00
#
_symmetry.space_group_name_H-M   'P 1'
#
loop_
_entity.id
_entity.type
_entity.pdbx_description
1 polymer ?
#
loop_
_entity_poly.entity_id
_entity_poly.type
_entity_poly.pdbx_seq_one_letter_code
_entity_poly.pdbx_strand_id
1 'polypeptide(L)'
;MSDESTKPRGAETESSRAGVQPPCPHSLWPAVPPPVDVPLYSTGEHACAYLPGRAARTRAFLASHMPQELYHDFLDAGFRRSGLVIYQPICPGCRACVAIRVPTGRFQPSRSQRRCLRRNADLRVSVGRPQATDEKYDLYRRYLAGRFPGGPMTDGREEYERFLYESPVETIECCYRDAGGRLLAVGICDVCSRSLSSVYFYFDPDEKRRGLGTYGALYEI
;
A
#
# COMPACT_ATOMS: atom_id res chain seq x y z
N MET A 1 -23.99 -46.22 -56.95
CA MET A 1 -22.56 -46.57 -56.91
C MET A 1 -21.79 -45.28 -56.69
N SER A 2 -21.21 -44.94 -55.55
CA SER A 2 -21.02 -45.61 -54.27
C SER A 2 -20.63 -44.53 -53.23
N ASP A 3 -21.00 -44.76 -51.96
CA ASP A 3 -20.42 -44.33 -50.67
C ASP A 3 -19.93 -42.88 -50.48
N GLU A 4 -20.51 -42.07 -49.57
CA GLU A 4 -20.65 -42.21 -48.11
C GLU A 4 -19.31 -42.22 -47.37
N SER A 5 -18.94 -41.07 -46.78
CA SER A 5 -18.10 -40.99 -45.57
C SER A 5 -18.21 -39.62 -44.91
N THR A 6 -19.13 -39.60 -43.96
CA THR A 6 -19.33 -38.68 -42.84
C THR A 6 -18.02 -38.24 -42.16
N LYS A 7 -17.85 -36.93 -41.93
CA LYS A 7 -16.84 -36.39 -41.00
C LYS A 7 -17.55 -35.77 -39.78
N PRO A 8 -17.06 -36.00 -38.55
CA PRO A 8 -17.84 -35.78 -37.33
C PRO A 8 -17.81 -34.34 -36.85
N ARG A 9 -18.87 -33.96 -36.12
CA ARG A 9 -18.88 -32.84 -35.17
C ARG A 9 -18.30 -33.30 -33.82
N GLY A 10 -17.44 -32.47 -33.23
CA GLY A 10 -17.08 -32.41 -31.81
C GLY A 10 -16.46 -31.01 -31.60
N ALA A 11 -17.06 -30.12 -30.81
CA ALA A 11 -16.86 -29.98 -29.35
C ALA A 11 -15.37 -29.87 -29.00
N GLU A 12 -14.84 -28.94 -28.23
CA GLU A 12 -15.31 -27.79 -27.46
C GLU A 12 -14.02 -27.05 -27.04
N THR A 13 -14.13 -25.74 -26.83
CA THR A 13 -13.31 -24.87 -25.97
C THR A 13 -11.93 -25.35 -25.49
N GLU A 14 -10.88 -24.57 -25.78
CA GLU A 14 -10.06 -24.03 -24.69
C GLU A 14 -9.39 -22.71 -25.07
N SER A 15 -9.80 -21.69 -24.33
CA SER A 15 -9.28 -20.34 -24.28
C SER A 15 -7.78 -20.37 -24.02
N SER A 16 -6.96 -20.01 -25.00
CA SER A 16 -5.56 -19.67 -24.76
C SER A 16 -5.53 -18.33 -24.00
N ARG A 17 -5.70 -18.41 -22.67
CA ARG A 17 -5.43 -17.31 -21.76
C ARG A 17 -4.02 -16.83 -22.05
N ALA A 18 -3.93 -15.57 -22.46
CA ALA A 18 -2.70 -14.81 -22.55
C ALA A 18 -1.83 -15.14 -21.34
N GLY A 19 -0.66 -15.73 -21.61
CA GLY A 19 0.31 -16.09 -20.59
C GLY A 19 0.57 -14.89 -19.70
N VAL A 20 0.14 -15.01 -18.45
CA VAL A 20 0.50 -14.08 -17.39
C VAL A 20 2.03 -14.07 -17.38
N GLN A 21 2.63 -12.93 -17.72
CA GLN A 21 4.07 -12.74 -17.57
C GLN A 21 4.48 -13.14 -16.15
N PRO A 22 5.56 -13.91 -15.97
CA PRO A 22 6.03 -14.26 -14.64
C PRO A 22 6.40 -12.96 -13.88
N PRO A 23 6.07 -12.84 -12.58
CA PRO A 23 6.52 -11.69 -11.80
C PRO A 23 8.05 -11.62 -11.76
N CYS A 24 8.62 -10.46 -12.07
CA CYS A 24 10.06 -10.15 -11.96
C CYS A 24 10.51 -10.09 -10.47
N PRO A 25 11.81 -10.23 -10.14
CA PRO A 25 12.49 -11.44 -9.72
C PRO A 25 12.69 -11.57 -8.20
N HIS A 26 12.27 -10.58 -7.40
CA HIS A 26 12.37 -10.63 -5.94
C HIS A 26 10.97 -10.85 -5.35
N SER A 27 10.37 -11.96 -5.74
CA SER A 27 9.47 -12.59 -4.80
C SER A 27 10.30 -12.94 -3.56
N LEU A 28 9.98 -12.35 -2.42
CA LEU A 28 10.52 -12.74 -1.13
C LEU A 28 9.85 -14.05 -0.68
N TRP A 29 9.75 -15.03 -1.58
CA TRP A 29 9.28 -16.37 -1.29
C TRP A 29 10.43 -17.36 -1.54
N PRO A 30 10.86 -18.12 -0.51
CA PRO A 30 10.36 -18.07 0.87
C PRO A 30 10.64 -16.72 1.53
N ALA A 31 9.82 -16.37 2.52
CA ALA A 31 9.93 -15.11 3.27
C ALA A 31 11.34 -14.92 3.82
N VAL A 32 11.94 -13.77 3.53
CA VAL A 32 13.28 -13.43 4.04
C VAL A 32 13.20 -13.33 5.57
N PRO A 33 14.10 -13.99 6.33
CA PRO A 33 14.14 -13.91 7.79
C PRO A 33 14.32 -12.47 8.27
N PRO A 34 13.94 -12.15 9.52
CA PRO A 34 14.23 -10.83 10.07
C PRO A 34 15.75 -10.61 10.12
N PRO A 35 16.23 -9.36 9.97
CA PRO A 35 17.65 -9.03 10.02
C PRO A 35 18.28 -9.24 11.41
N VAL A 36 17.46 -9.30 12.46
CA VAL A 36 17.85 -9.56 13.85
C VAL A 36 16.82 -10.47 14.53
N ASP A 37 17.23 -11.13 15.60
CA ASP A 37 16.32 -11.99 16.38
C ASP A 37 15.24 -11.16 17.09
N VAL A 38 13.98 -11.44 16.78
CA VAL A 38 12.80 -10.80 17.37
C VAL A 38 11.73 -11.84 17.69
N PRO A 39 10.90 -11.63 18.73
CA PRO A 39 9.81 -12.55 19.07
C PRO A 39 8.71 -12.47 18.01
N LEU A 40 8.70 -13.41 17.08
CA LEU A 40 7.73 -13.47 15.99
C LEU A 40 6.50 -14.29 16.38
N TYR A 41 5.33 -13.69 16.18
CA TYR A 41 4.03 -14.36 16.27
C TYR A 41 3.46 -14.51 14.87
N SER A 42 2.90 -15.67 14.55
CA SER A 42 2.25 -15.90 13.26
C SER A 42 0.74 -15.97 13.43
N THR A 43 0.00 -15.32 12.53
CA THR A 43 -1.44 -15.49 12.44
C THR A 43 -1.78 -16.93 12.02
N GLY A 44 -3.02 -17.34 12.31
CA GLY A 44 -3.64 -18.43 11.57
C GLY A 44 -3.84 -18.07 10.08
N GLU A 45 -4.16 -19.08 9.28
CA GLU A 45 -4.56 -18.84 7.89
C GLU A 45 -5.93 -18.17 7.84
N HIS A 46 -6.07 -17.20 6.95
CA HIS A 46 -7.31 -16.47 6.69
C HIS A 46 -7.45 -16.18 5.20
N ALA A 47 -8.61 -15.70 4.77
CA ALA A 47 -8.82 -15.34 3.37
C ALA A 47 -7.93 -14.14 2.97
N CYS A 48 -7.27 -14.21 1.80
CA CYS A 48 -6.48 -13.11 1.29
C CYS A 48 -7.37 -11.94 0.89
N ALA A 49 -7.09 -10.75 1.43
CA ALA A 49 -7.83 -9.53 1.14
C ALA A 49 -7.74 -9.06 -0.33
N TYR A 50 -6.75 -9.54 -1.09
CA TYR A 50 -6.50 -9.08 -2.47
C TYR A 50 -6.79 -10.14 -3.53
N LEU A 51 -6.65 -11.43 -3.21
CA LEU A 51 -6.74 -12.52 -4.17
C LEU A 51 -7.82 -13.53 -3.70
N PRO A 52 -9.00 -13.54 -4.34
CA PRO A 52 -10.07 -14.48 -4.00
C PRO A 52 -9.59 -15.93 -4.06
N GLY A 53 -10.02 -16.74 -3.08
CA GLY A 53 -9.69 -18.17 -3.00
C GLY A 53 -8.25 -18.49 -2.57
N ARG A 54 -7.46 -17.50 -2.16
CA ARG A 54 -6.10 -17.70 -1.62
C ARG A 54 -6.08 -17.58 -0.11
N ALA A 55 -5.34 -18.47 0.55
CA ALA A 55 -5.00 -18.33 1.96
C ALA A 55 -3.92 -17.26 2.15
N ALA A 56 -4.05 -16.48 3.21
CA ALA A 56 -3.09 -15.50 3.68
C ALA A 56 -2.62 -15.84 5.09
N ARG A 57 -1.36 -15.52 5.36
CA ARG A 57 -0.74 -15.68 6.67
C ARG A 57 0.31 -14.61 6.85
N THR A 58 0.44 -14.10 8.06
CA THR A 58 1.39 -13.04 8.40
C THR A 58 2.14 -13.43 9.65
N ARG A 59 3.41 -13.05 9.74
CA ARG A 59 4.14 -13.01 11.02
C ARG A 59 4.40 -11.58 11.43
N ALA A 60 4.45 -11.32 12.73
CA ALA A 60 4.60 -9.98 13.27
C ALA A 60 5.30 -9.97 14.62
N PHE A 61 5.80 -8.81 15.01
CA PHE A 61 6.26 -8.49 16.35
C PHE A 61 5.88 -7.03 16.69
N LEU A 62 5.95 -6.69 17.97
CA LEU A 62 5.73 -5.33 18.45
C LEU A 62 7.09 -4.64 18.67
N ALA A 63 7.18 -3.39 18.25
CA ALA A 63 8.31 -2.52 18.54
C ALA A 63 7.81 -1.19 19.10
N SER A 64 8.40 -0.71 20.19
CA SER A 64 8.15 0.63 20.72
C SER A 64 9.13 1.67 20.15
N HIS A 65 10.33 1.23 19.76
CA HIS A 65 11.32 2.04 19.10
C HIS A 65 12.18 1.19 18.16
N MET A 66 12.55 1.74 17.01
CA MET A 66 13.43 1.11 16.04
C MET A 66 14.29 2.17 15.33
N PRO A 67 15.62 2.00 15.31
CA PRO A 67 16.51 2.87 14.54
C PRO A 67 16.20 2.81 13.04
N GLN A 68 16.39 3.95 12.34
CA GLN A 68 16.08 4.07 10.91
C GLN A 68 16.80 3.03 10.03
N GLU A 69 18.06 2.73 10.33
CA GLU A 69 18.84 1.72 9.60
C GLU A 69 18.25 0.32 9.76
N LEU A 70 17.96 -0.08 11.00
CA LEU A 70 17.35 -1.38 11.27
C LEU A 70 15.97 -1.50 10.61
N TYR A 71 15.16 -0.43 10.66
CA TYR A 71 13.88 -0.42 9.97
C TYR A 71 14.01 -0.57 8.46
N HIS A 72 15.01 0.08 7.86
CA HIS A 72 15.31 -0.10 6.44
C HIS A 72 15.60 -1.56 6.09
N ASP A 73 16.42 -2.24 6.90
CA ASP A 73 16.74 -3.66 6.70
C ASP A 73 15.51 -4.56 6.85
N PHE A 74 14.59 -4.24 7.78
CA PHE A 74 13.30 -4.92 7.87
C PHE A 74 12.44 -4.70 6.62
N LEU A 75 12.38 -3.48 6.08
CA LEU A 75 11.68 -3.19 4.82
C LEU A 75 12.30 -3.96 3.64
N ASP A 76 13.63 -4.08 3.59
CA ASP A 76 14.34 -4.87 2.57
C ASP A 76 14.06 -6.37 2.69
N ALA A 77 13.86 -6.86 3.92
CA ALA A 77 13.34 -8.21 4.17
C ALA A 77 11.83 -8.34 3.86
N GLY A 78 11.12 -7.28 3.46
CA GLY A 78 9.71 -7.31 3.09
C GLY A 78 8.74 -7.16 4.26
N PHE A 79 9.23 -6.78 5.44
CA PHE A 79 8.36 -6.35 6.52
C PHE A 79 7.72 -4.99 6.18
N ARG A 80 6.60 -4.72 6.84
CA ARG A 80 5.76 -3.52 6.75
C ARG A 80 5.38 -3.13 8.17
N ARG A 81 4.78 -1.95 8.35
CA ARG A 81 4.28 -1.53 9.67
C ARG A 81 2.85 -1.03 9.65
N SER A 82 2.23 -1.07 10.83
CA SER A 82 0.90 -0.54 11.15
C SER A 82 0.92 -0.21 12.64
N GLY A 83 0.89 1.08 12.99
CA GLY A 83 1.20 1.48 14.36
C GLY A 83 2.56 0.96 14.83
N LEU A 84 2.56 0.33 16.00
CA LEU A 84 3.70 -0.35 16.63
C LEU A 84 3.94 -1.79 16.13
N VAL A 85 3.08 -2.31 15.25
CA VAL A 85 3.20 -3.69 14.73
C VAL A 85 4.07 -3.69 13.48
N ILE A 86 5.16 -4.47 13.51
CA ILE A 86 6.00 -4.76 12.35
C ILE A 86 5.67 -6.16 11.85
N TYR A 87 5.27 -6.30 10.58
CA TYR A 87 4.70 -7.54 10.05
C TYR A 87 5.18 -7.88 8.65
N GLN A 88 5.18 -9.17 8.30
CA GLN A 88 5.57 -9.68 6.99
C GLN A 88 4.58 -10.74 6.52
N PRO A 89 4.02 -10.62 5.30
CA PRO A 89 3.24 -11.68 4.69
C PRO A 89 4.10 -12.93 4.45
N ILE A 90 3.60 -14.09 4.86
CA ILE A 90 4.24 -15.41 4.74
C ILE A 90 3.29 -16.44 4.12
N CYS A 91 2.40 -15.98 3.24
CA CYS A 91 1.34 -16.77 2.60
C CYS A 91 1.89 -18.00 1.85
N PRO A 92 1.42 -19.23 2.15
CA PRO A 92 1.91 -20.45 1.51
C PRO A 92 1.77 -20.42 -0.02
N GLY A 93 2.87 -20.64 -0.73
CA GLY A 93 2.87 -20.76 -2.20
C GLY A 93 2.39 -19.50 -2.93
N CYS A 94 2.44 -18.33 -2.29
CA CYS A 94 2.04 -17.05 -2.88
C CYS A 94 3.23 -16.09 -2.96
N ARG A 95 3.34 -15.39 -4.09
CA ARG A 95 4.42 -14.46 -4.40
C ARG A 95 3.93 -13.04 -4.72
N ALA A 96 2.63 -12.80 -4.56
CA ALA A 96 1.97 -11.57 -5.02
C ALA A 96 2.16 -10.38 -4.07
N CYS A 97 2.53 -10.61 -2.82
CA CYS A 97 2.82 -9.55 -1.85
C CYS A 97 4.21 -8.96 -2.08
N VAL A 98 4.35 -8.17 -3.14
CA VAL A 98 5.60 -7.49 -3.49
C VAL A 98 5.68 -6.10 -2.86
N ALA A 99 6.85 -5.72 -2.35
CA ALA A 99 7.12 -4.35 -1.92
C ALA A 99 7.47 -3.52 -3.16
N ILE A 100 6.70 -2.47 -3.42
CA ILE A 100 6.97 -1.57 -4.54
C ILE A 100 8.12 -0.63 -4.13
N ARG A 101 9.15 -0.54 -4.97
CA ARG A 101 10.29 0.36 -4.78
C ARG A 101 10.40 1.28 -5.99
N VAL A 102 10.66 2.56 -5.75
CA VAL A 102 10.92 3.55 -6.80
C VAL A 102 12.37 4.03 -6.65
N PRO A 103 13.27 3.71 -7.60
CA PRO A 103 14.60 4.28 -7.64
C PRO A 103 14.52 5.78 -7.98
N THR A 104 14.40 6.64 -6.98
CA THR A 104 14.10 8.09 -7.13
C THR A 104 15.10 8.80 -8.05
N GLY A 105 16.40 8.48 -7.95
CA GLY A 105 17.45 9.03 -8.82
C GLY A 105 17.33 8.67 -10.31
N ARG A 106 16.44 7.74 -10.69
CA ARG A 106 16.14 7.37 -12.09
C ARG A 106 14.67 7.61 -12.47
N PHE A 107 13.86 8.13 -11.55
CA PHE A 107 12.45 8.31 -11.79
C PHE A 107 12.21 9.45 -12.79
N GLN A 108 11.36 9.19 -13.79
CA GLN A 108 10.93 10.20 -14.75
C GLN A 108 9.40 10.21 -14.85
N PRO A 109 8.74 11.32 -14.49
CA PRO A 109 7.29 11.42 -14.58
C PRO A 109 6.77 11.26 -16.01
N SER A 110 5.85 10.31 -16.21
CA SER A 110 5.11 10.14 -17.45
C SER A 110 4.27 11.36 -17.82
N ARG A 111 3.73 11.40 -19.05
CA ARG A 111 2.86 12.50 -19.51
C ARG A 111 1.61 12.67 -18.63
N SER A 112 1.02 11.57 -18.14
CA SER A 112 -0.14 11.61 -17.25
C SER A 112 0.23 12.10 -15.85
N GLN A 113 1.36 11.66 -15.29
CA GLN A 113 1.88 12.13 -14.00
C GLN A 113 2.21 13.63 -14.04
N ARG A 114 2.89 14.12 -15.09
CA ARG A 114 3.13 15.57 -15.28
C ARG A 114 1.83 16.37 -15.37
N ARG A 115 0.78 15.82 -16.00
CA ARG A 115 -0.55 16.45 -16.04
C ARG A 115 -1.18 16.50 -14.64
N CYS A 116 -1.01 15.44 -13.85
CA CYS A 116 -1.49 15.38 -12.47
C CYS A 116 -0.81 16.42 -11.58
N LEU A 117 0.51 16.59 -11.70
CA LEU A 117 1.26 17.65 -11.00
C LEU A 117 0.72 19.03 -11.33
N ARG A 118 0.59 19.37 -12.63
CA ARG A 118 0.06 20.68 -13.05
C ARG A 118 -1.35 20.96 -12.55
N ARG A 119 -2.21 19.93 -12.48
CA ARG A 119 -3.60 20.09 -12.02
C ARG A 119 -3.68 20.50 -10.53
N ASN A 120 -2.68 20.12 -9.75
CA ASN A 120 -2.63 20.33 -8.31
C ASN A 120 -1.58 21.39 -7.93
N ALA A 121 -1.19 22.26 -8.87
CA ALA A 121 -0.22 23.31 -8.63
C ALA A 121 -0.73 24.38 -7.63
N ASP A 122 -2.03 24.39 -7.34
CA ASP A 122 -2.65 25.21 -6.30
C ASP A 122 -2.45 24.67 -4.88
N LEU A 123 -2.05 23.39 -4.74
CA LEU A 123 -1.89 22.76 -3.43
C LEU A 123 -0.64 23.26 -2.72
N ARG A 124 -0.81 23.58 -1.43
CA ARG A 124 0.26 23.84 -0.49
C ARG A 124 0.47 22.60 0.36
N VAL A 125 1.70 22.12 0.43
CA VAL A 125 2.05 20.95 1.23
C VAL A 125 2.92 21.38 2.40
N SER A 126 2.50 21.08 3.62
CA SER A 126 3.31 21.25 4.83
C SER A 126 3.77 19.90 5.33
N VAL A 127 5.05 19.78 5.67
CA VAL A 127 5.65 18.57 6.24
C VAL A 127 6.01 18.83 7.70
N GLY A 128 5.62 17.94 8.60
CA GLY A 128 5.90 18.08 10.03
C GLY A 128 5.80 16.77 10.79
N ARG A 129 5.86 16.87 12.12
CA ARG A 129 5.60 15.71 12.99
C ARG A 129 4.12 15.32 12.88
N PRO A 130 3.79 14.01 12.83
CA PRO A 130 2.42 13.55 12.85
C PRO A 130 1.66 14.08 14.06
N GLN A 131 0.54 14.75 13.82
CA GLN A 131 -0.35 15.22 14.87
C GLN A 131 -1.80 14.91 14.52
N ALA A 132 -2.45 14.04 15.30
CA ALA A 132 -3.85 13.74 15.11
C ALA A 132 -4.71 14.95 15.47
N THR A 133 -5.54 15.41 14.53
CA THR A 133 -6.50 16.50 14.76
C THR A 133 -7.89 16.05 14.31
N ASP A 134 -8.92 16.75 14.77
CA ASP A 134 -10.30 16.41 14.42
C ASP A 134 -10.57 16.60 12.92
N GLU A 135 -10.04 17.67 12.31
CA GLU A 135 -10.14 17.90 10.86
C GLU A 135 -9.56 16.72 10.05
N LYS A 136 -8.42 16.17 10.50
CA LYS A 136 -7.76 15.03 9.85
C LYS A 136 -8.52 13.73 10.05
N TYR A 137 -9.07 13.52 11.25
CA TYR A 137 -9.90 12.35 11.55
C TYR A 137 -11.20 12.37 10.75
N ASP A 138 -11.85 13.52 10.60
CA ASP A 138 -13.04 13.68 9.77
C ASP A 138 -12.75 13.38 8.29
N LEU A 139 -11.63 13.87 7.76
CA LEU A 139 -11.17 13.53 6.41
C LEU A 139 -10.92 12.03 6.26
N TYR A 140 -10.28 11.39 7.24
CA TYR A 140 -10.00 9.95 7.24
C TYR A 140 -11.31 9.13 7.21
N ARG A 141 -12.30 9.50 8.04
CA ARG A 141 -13.61 8.84 8.05
C ARG A 141 -14.34 8.97 6.71
N ARG A 142 -14.35 10.17 6.11
CA ARG A 142 -14.95 10.40 4.79
C ARG A 142 -14.24 9.56 3.71
N TYR A 143 -12.91 9.53 3.73
CA TYR A 143 -12.12 8.72 2.81
C TYR A 143 -12.51 7.24 2.89
N LEU A 144 -12.57 6.67 4.09
CA LEU A 144 -12.93 5.26 4.27
C LEU A 144 -14.36 4.96 3.83
N ALA A 145 -15.32 5.81 4.20
CA ALA A 145 -16.71 5.65 3.77
C ALA A 145 -16.86 5.68 2.24
N GLY A 146 -16.10 6.54 1.56
CA GLY A 146 -16.07 6.60 0.10
C GLY A 146 -15.35 5.42 -0.56
N ARG A 147 -14.33 4.85 0.10
CA ARG A 147 -13.49 3.77 -0.46
C ARG A 147 -14.06 2.38 -0.22
N PHE A 148 -14.74 2.18 0.91
CA PHE A 148 -15.31 0.90 1.35
C PHE A 148 -16.79 1.06 1.73
N PRO A 149 -17.70 1.22 0.76
CA PRO A 149 -19.13 1.28 1.05
C PRO A 149 -19.59 -0.01 1.75
N GLY A 150 -20.11 0.11 2.98
CA GLY A 150 -20.52 -1.03 3.81
C GLY A 150 -19.37 -1.83 4.44
N GLY A 151 -18.13 -1.34 4.34
CA GLY A 151 -16.99 -1.88 5.07
C GLY A 151 -17.05 -1.55 6.56
N PRO A 152 -16.14 -2.12 7.37
CA PRO A 152 -16.05 -1.75 8.79
C PRO A 152 -15.86 -0.24 8.88
N MET A 153 -16.74 0.42 9.64
CA MET A 153 -16.44 1.75 10.14
C MET A 153 -15.14 1.66 10.94
N THR A 154 -14.34 2.73 10.95
CA THR A 154 -13.19 2.83 11.87
C THR A 154 -13.63 2.40 13.28
N ASP A 155 -12.82 1.62 14.02
CA ASP A 155 -13.18 1.23 15.39
C ASP A 155 -13.14 2.44 16.37
N GLY A 156 -12.84 3.63 15.85
CA GLY A 156 -12.96 4.92 16.52
C GLY A 156 -11.74 5.79 16.30
N ARG A 157 -11.70 6.92 17.03
CA ARG A 157 -10.56 7.85 16.99
C ARG A 157 -9.29 7.22 17.55
N GLU A 158 -9.43 6.38 18.56
CA GLU A 158 -8.30 5.68 19.20
C GLU A 158 -7.61 4.71 18.23
N GLU A 159 -8.37 3.92 17.46
CA GLU A 159 -7.78 3.00 16.48
C GLU A 159 -7.08 3.75 15.35
N TYR A 160 -7.65 4.86 14.88
CA TYR A 160 -7.01 5.77 13.92
C TYR A 160 -5.67 6.31 14.44
N GLU A 161 -5.62 6.71 15.71
CA GLU A 161 -4.40 7.19 16.36
C GLU A 161 -3.36 6.07 16.50
N ARG A 162 -3.75 4.90 17.01
CA ARG A 162 -2.87 3.73 17.09
C ARG A 162 -2.34 3.31 15.72
N PHE A 163 -3.17 3.39 14.68
CA PHE A 163 -2.81 2.96 13.33
C PHE A 163 -1.80 3.91 12.67
N LEU A 164 -2.02 5.23 12.77
CA LEU A 164 -1.29 6.22 11.97
C LEU A 164 -0.31 7.10 12.76
N TYR A 165 -0.53 7.30 14.06
CA TYR A 165 0.21 8.27 14.88
C TYR A 165 1.06 7.62 15.96
N GLU A 166 0.85 6.34 16.26
CA GLU A 166 1.86 5.53 16.94
C GLU A 166 2.87 4.99 15.91
N SER A 167 4.16 5.12 16.22
CA SER A 167 5.21 4.64 15.35
C SER A 167 6.48 4.32 16.14
N PRO A 168 7.14 3.17 15.86
CA PRO A 168 8.45 2.88 16.43
C PRO A 168 9.58 3.66 15.75
N VAL A 169 9.32 4.31 14.62
CA VAL A 169 10.34 4.92 13.75
C VAL A 169 10.07 6.40 13.54
N GLU A 170 11.09 7.11 13.04
CA GLU A 170 10.92 8.50 12.66
C GLU A 170 9.88 8.62 11.54
N THR A 171 8.80 9.33 11.83
CA THR A 171 7.64 9.47 10.95
C THR A 171 7.37 10.94 10.71
N ILE A 172 7.06 11.29 9.47
CA ILE A 172 6.62 12.62 9.06
C ILE A 172 5.21 12.55 8.49
N GLU A 173 4.52 13.68 8.57
CA GLU A 173 3.18 13.86 8.03
C GLU A 173 3.17 15.00 7.01
N CYS A 174 2.64 14.71 5.83
CA CYS A 174 2.43 15.67 4.75
C CYS A 174 0.95 16.08 4.73
N CYS A 175 0.63 17.34 5.02
CA CYS A 175 -0.72 17.89 4.92
C CYS A 175 -0.87 18.71 3.64
N TYR A 176 -1.87 18.37 2.82
CA TYR A 176 -2.11 18.98 1.52
C TYR A 176 -3.35 19.87 1.60
N ARG A 177 -3.16 21.19 1.45
CA ARG A 177 -4.24 22.17 1.51
C ARG A 177 -4.41 22.89 0.18
N ASP A 178 -5.65 23.20 -0.19
CA ASP A 178 -5.91 24.07 -1.34
C ASP A 178 -5.61 25.55 -1.03
N ALA A 179 -5.77 26.42 -2.04
CA ALA A 179 -5.53 27.85 -1.89
C ALA A 179 -6.44 28.53 -0.85
N GLY A 180 -7.60 27.95 -0.54
CA GLY A 180 -8.52 28.40 0.50
C GLY A 180 -8.17 27.86 1.89
N GLY A 181 -7.11 27.06 2.03
CA GLY A 181 -6.66 26.49 3.28
C GLY A 181 -7.39 25.21 3.68
N ARG A 182 -8.30 24.68 2.87
CA ARG A 182 -9.04 23.45 3.17
C ARG A 182 -8.12 22.23 3.02
N LEU A 183 -8.13 21.33 4.01
CA LEU A 183 -7.36 20.09 3.97
C LEU A 183 -7.98 19.09 2.97
N LEU A 184 -7.19 18.67 1.98
CA LEU A 184 -7.61 17.75 0.93
C LEU A 184 -6.95 16.38 1.01
N ALA A 185 -5.76 16.28 1.58
CA ALA A 185 -5.10 15.00 1.76
C ALA A 185 -4.11 15.03 2.93
N VAL A 186 -3.80 13.85 3.44
CA VAL A 186 -2.75 13.59 4.42
C VAL A 186 -1.97 12.35 4.00
N GLY A 187 -0.65 12.47 3.98
CA GLY A 187 0.28 11.35 3.79
C GLY A 187 1.12 11.12 5.05
N ILE A 188 1.22 9.88 5.49
CA ILE A 188 2.09 9.42 6.58
C ILE A 188 3.26 8.67 5.97
N CYS A 189 4.48 9.14 6.24
CA CYS A 189 5.70 8.57 5.69
C CYS A 189 6.73 8.28 6.78
N ASP A 190 7.44 7.17 6.66
CA ASP A 190 8.60 6.89 7.51
C ASP A 190 9.89 7.33 6.85
N VAL A 191 10.73 7.98 7.63
CA VAL A 191 12.08 8.36 7.24
C VAL A 191 13.00 7.20 7.59
N CYS A 192 13.55 6.57 6.55
CA CYS A 192 14.60 5.56 6.69
C CYS A 192 15.93 6.17 6.24
N SER A 193 17.03 5.53 6.59
CA SER A 193 18.38 6.01 6.25
C SER A 193 18.63 6.21 4.75
N ARG A 194 18.07 5.33 3.91
CA ARG A 194 18.28 5.30 2.45
C ARG A 194 16.99 5.43 1.64
N SER A 195 15.85 5.63 2.29
CA SER A 195 14.54 5.65 1.62
C SER A 195 13.47 6.39 2.40
N LEU A 196 12.42 6.83 1.71
CA LEU A 196 11.15 7.20 2.31
C LEU A 196 10.16 6.04 2.12
N SER A 197 9.45 5.66 3.19
CA SER A 197 8.40 4.63 3.12
C SER A 197 7.03 5.29 3.22
N SER A 198 6.23 5.20 2.16
CA SER A 198 4.84 5.68 2.16
C SER A 198 3.97 4.69 2.93
N VAL A 199 3.53 5.06 4.14
CA VAL A 199 2.80 4.16 5.07
C VAL A 199 1.31 4.20 4.76
N TYR A 200 0.75 5.39 4.70
CA TYR A 200 -0.68 5.57 4.45
C TYR A 200 -0.97 6.93 3.84
N PHE A 201 -1.93 6.97 2.92
CA PHE A 201 -2.35 8.20 2.26
C PHE A 201 -3.87 8.22 2.13
N TYR A 202 -4.52 9.21 2.74
CA TYR A 202 -5.96 9.41 2.65
C TYR A 202 -6.28 10.83 2.20
N PHE A 203 -7.40 10.99 1.51
CA PHE A 203 -7.71 12.22 0.80
C PHE A 203 -9.21 12.40 0.62
N ASP A 204 -9.59 13.60 0.20
CA ASP A 204 -10.99 13.97 0.03
C ASP A 204 -11.61 13.15 -1.13
N PRO A 205 -12.59 12.26 -0.85
CA PRO A 205 -13.18 11.41 -1.87
C PRO A 205 -14.00 12.18 -2.92
N ASP A 206 -14.36 13.44 -2.65
CA ASP A 206 -15.12 14.28 -3.58
C ASP A 206 -14.21 14.95 -4.62
N GLU A 207 -12.90 15.03 -4.36
CA GLU A 207 -11.90 15.63 -5.24
C GLU A 207 -11.35 14.65 -6.31
N LYS A 208 -12.21 13.76 -6.83
CA LYS A 208 -11.81 12.67 -7.76
C LYS A 208 -11.02 13.15 -8.98
N ARG A 209 -11.37 14.33 -9.51
CA ARG A 209 -10.72 14.91 -10.70
C ARG A 209 -9.27 15.31 -10.46
N ARG A 210 -8.89 15.57 -9.21
CA ARG A 210 -7.52 15.98 -8.84
C ARG A 210 -6.51 14.85 -9.00
N GLY A 211 -6.92 13.61 -8.74
CA GLY A 211 -6.02 12.46 -8.73
C GLY A 211 -5.05 12.51 -7.54
N LEU A 212 -5.56 12.84 -6.35
CA LEU A 212 -4.75 13.14 -5.16
C LEU A 212 -3.84 11.97 -4.76
N GLY A 213 -4.26 10.71 -4.90
CA GLY A 213 -3.38 9.56 -4.64
C GLY A 213 -2.17 9.50 -5.57
N THR A 214 -2.33 9.80 -6.86
CA THR A 214 -1.19 9.92 -7.79
C THR A 214 -0.33 11.13 -7.45
N TYR A 215 -0.93 12.26 -7.08
CA TYR A 215 -0.19 13.46 -6.69
C TYR A 215 0.67 13.22 -5.45
N GLY A 216 0.11 12.61 -4.40
CA GLY A 216 0.84 12.26 -3.17
C GLY A 216 2.04 11.36 -3.45
N ALA A 217 1.83 10.27 -4.19
CA ALA A 217 2.92 9.39 -4.59
C ALA A 217 4.02 10.09 -5.41
N LEU A 218 3.66 11.10 -6.21
CA LEU A 218 4.64 11.90 -6.97
C LEU A 218 5.35 12.95 -6.11
N TYR A 219 4.69 13.46 -5.06
CA TYR A 219 5.28 14.40 -4.12
C TYR A 219 6.33 13.73 -3.23
N GLU A 220 6.13 12.44 -2.93
CA GLU A 220 7.00 11.61 -2.09
C GLU A 220 8.23 11.04 -2.83
N ILE A 221 8.37 11.28 -4.15
CA ILE A 221 9.51 10.85 -4.99
C ILE A 221 10.44 12.03 -5.27
#